data_AF-A0A366M8B7-F1
#
_entry.id   AF-A0A366M8B7-F1
#
_cell.length_a   1.000
_cell.length_b   1.000
_cell.length_c   1.000
_cell.angle_alpha   90.00
_cell.angle_beta   90.00
_cell.angle_gamma   90.00
#
_symmetry.space_group_name_H-M   'P 1'
#
loop_
_entity.id
_entity.type
_entity.pdbx_description
1 polymer ?
#
loop_
_entity_poly.entity_id
_entity_poly.type
_entity_poly.pdbx_seq_one_letter_code
_entity_poly.pdbx_strand_id
1 'polypeptide(L)'
;MDFINNSFFSENNTSRSGGVLWDNQGDNLNINNSHFTKNNASSGGSIYTHGNNTIINNSICTENIIRSQGGAIFSDGSNPIVNNCTFINNSANQDGGVIHIVRVAIKT
;
A
#
# COMPACT_ATOMS: atom_id res chain seq x y z
N MET A 1 -8.90 8.75 -10.36
CA MET A 1 -9.45 7.99 -9.21
C MET A 1 -9.41 6.52 -9.57
N ASP A 2 -8.46 5.82 -8.97
CA ASP A 2 -8.30 4.38 -9.18
C ASP A 2 -9.10 3.62 -8.12
N PHE A 3 -9.86 2.64 -8.59
CA PHE A 3 -10.76 1.85 -7.75
C PHE A 3 -10.40 0.37 -7.86
N ILE A 4 -10.04 -0.24 -6.73
CA ILE A 4 -9.81 -1.68 -6.60
C ILE A 4 -10.88 -2.23 -5.67
N ASN A 5 -11.62 -3.23 -6.13
CA ASN A 5 -12.67 -3.85 -5.33
C ASN A 5 -12.74 -5.33 -5.58
N ASN A 6 -12.94 -6.13 -4.54
CA ASN A 6 -13.11 -7.59 -4.60
C ASN A 6 -12.02 -8.26 -5.46
N SER A 7 -10.77 -7.81 -5.32
CA SER A 7 -9.67 -8.22 -6.18
C SER A 7 -8.63 -9.02 -5.40
N PHE A 8 -7.96 -9.96 -6.07
CA PHE A 8 -6.88 -10.76 -5.51
C PHE A 8 -5.62 -10.59 -6.36
N PHE A 9 -4.54 -10.13 -5.74
CA PHE A 9 -3.25 -9.90 -6.38
C PHE A 9 -2.18 -10.69 -5.67
N SER A 10 -1.50 -11.56 -6.41
CA SER A 10 -0.43 -12.39 -5.86
C SER A 10 0.82 -12.41 -6.71
N GLU A 11 1.97 -12.47 -6.04
CA GLU A 11 3.29 -12.73 -6.67
C GLU A 11 3.68 -11.70 -7.74
N ASN A 12 3.16 -10.47 -7.63
CA ASN A 12 3.55 -9.38 -8.50
C ASN A 12 4.91 -8.83 -8.04
N ASN A 13 5.92 -9.00 -8.89
CA ASN A 13 7.31 -8.66 -8.61
C ASN A 13 7.79 -7.57 -9.57
N THR A 14 8.25 -6.45 -9.04
CA THR A 14 8.80 -5.34 -9.84
C THR A 14 10.03 -4.75 -9.18
N SER A 15 10.93 -4.20 -9.99
CA SER A 15 12.06 -3.39 -9.51
C SER A 15 11.67 -1.92 -9.25
N ARG A 16 10.44 -1.53 -9.60
CA ARG A 16 9.87 -0.20 -9.36
C ARG A 16 9.04 -0.20 -8.06
N SER A 17 8.41 0.92 -7.76
CA SER A 17 7.48 1.04 -6.63
C SER A 17 6.12 0.44 -6.95
N GLY A 18 5.41 -0.05 -5.93
CA GLY A 18 4.03 -0.53 -6.07
C GLY A 18 3.95 -1.84 -6.85
N GLY A 19 4.05 -2.97 -6.16
CA GLY A 19 4.02 -4.31 -6.79
C GLY A 19 2.75 -4.55 -7.61
N VAL A 20 1.63 -3.95 -7.19
CA VAL A 20 0.32 -4.06 -7.82
C VAL A 20 -0.13 -2.70 -8.33
N LEU A 21 0.00 -1.66 -7.49
CA LEU A 21 -0.44 -0.33 -7.82
C LEU A 21 0.65 0.69 -7.53
N TRP A 22 0.93 1.51 -8.54
CA TRP A 22 1.83 2.66 -8.46
C TRP A 22 1.11 3.92 -8.92
N ASP A 23 0.68 4.73 -7.96
CA ASP A 23 0.16 6.08 -8.20
C ASP A 23 1.24 7.13 -7.89
N ASN A 24 1.72 7.78 -8.95
CA ASN A 24 2.68 8.88 -8.86
C ASN A 24 2.06 10.26 -9.12
N GLN A 25 0.78 10.31 -9.50
CA GLN A 25 0.12 11.57 -9.87
C GLN A 25 -0.65 12.17 -8.70
N GLY A 26 -0.80 11.42 -7.60
CA GLY A 26 -1.53 11.87 -6.43
C GLY A 26 -3.04 11.67 -6.58
N ASP A 27 -3.43 10.70 -7.40
CA ASP A 27 -4.82 10.35 -7.58
C ASP A 27 -5.42 9.80 -6.28
N ASN A 28 -6.67 10.15 -5.99
CA ASN A 28 -7.38 9.52 -4.89
C ASN A 28 -7.56 8.03 -5.19
N LEU A 29 -7.26 7.21 -4.19
CA LEU A 29 -7.30 5.76 -4.27
C LEU A 29 -8.38 5.21 -3.36
N ASN A 30 -9.20 4.28 -3.86
CA ASN A 30 -10.17 3.59 -3.02
C ASN A 30 -10.08 2.08 -3.25
N ILE A 31 -9.61 1.37 -2.22
CA ILE A 31 -9.39 -0.08 -2.22
C ILE A 31 -10.34 -0.71 -1.20
N ASN A 32 -11.15 -1.66 -1.64
CA ASN A 32 -12.08 -2.37 -0.76
C ASN A 32 -12.04 -3.87 -0.98
N ASN A 33 -12.19 -4.64 0.11
CA ASN A 33 -12.42 -6.08 0.07
C ASN A 33 -11.41 -6.84 -0.81
N SER A 34 -10.14 -6.43 -0.76
CA SER A 34 -9.11 -6.93 -1.69
C SER A 34 -7.96 -7.59 -0.95
N HIS A 35 -7.26 -8.48 -1.65
CA HIS A 35 -6.20 -9.31 -1.10
C HIS A 35 -4.91 -9.07 -1.86
N PHE A 36 -3.83 -8.82 -1.13
CA PHE A 36 -2.49 -8.60 -1.66
C PHE A 36 -1.52 -9.58 -1.01
N THR A 37 -1.06 -10.56 -1.76
CA THR A 37 -0.29 -11.68 -1.23
C THR A 37 1.06 -11.82 -1.93
N LYS A 38 2.18 -11.91 -1.21
CA LYS A 38 3.50 -12.19 -1.80
C LYS A 38 3.93 -11.21 -2.92
N ASN A 39 3.45 -9.98 -2.89
CA ASN A 39 3.87 -8.95 -3.83
C ASN A 39 5.15 -8.27 -3.33
N ASN A 40 6.01 -7.88 -4.26
CA ASN A 40 7.33 -7.34 -3.99
C ASN A 40 7.65 -6.20 -4.96
N ALA A 41 8.20 -5.12 -4.41
CA ALA A 41 8.55 -3.90 -5.12
C ALA A 41 9.90 -3.39 -4.62
N SER A 42 10.37 -2.24 -5.09
CA SER A 42 11.42 -1.49 -4.38
C SER A 42 10.86 -0.78 -3.15
N SER A 43 9.70 -0.12 -3.28
CA SER A 43 8.95 0.55 -2.20
C SER A 43 7.45 0.30 -2.33
N GLY A 44 6.73 0.15 -1.22
CA GLY A 44 5.29 -0.18 -1.23
C GLY A 44 5.04 -1.55 -1.86
N GLY A 45 5.26 -2.62 -1.10
CA GLY A 45 5.37 -4.00 -1.60
C GLY A 45 4.19 -4.44 -2.47
N SER A 46 3.00 -3.92 -2.19
CA SER A 46 1.83 -4.02 -3.07
C SER A 46 1.38 -2.67 -3.60
N ILE A 47 1.27 -1.67 -2.72
CA ILE A 47 0.66 -0.39 -3.05
C ILE A 47 1.66 0.72 -2.75
N TYR A 48 1.85 1.59 -3.74
CA TYR A 48 2.56 2.85 -3.59
C TYR A 48 1.66 3.98 -4.13
N THR A 49 1.41 5.01 -3.33
CA THR A 49 0.55 6.13 -3.72
C THR A 49 1.00 7.46 -3.13
N HIS A 50 0.83 8.53 -3.92
CA HIS A 50 0.93 9.92 -3.47
C HIS A 50 -0.45 10.57 -3.23
N GLY A 51 -1.52 9.78 -3.32
CA GLY A 51 -2.91 10.25 -3.25
C GLY A 51 -3.29 10.79 -1.87
N ASN A 52 -3.81 12.02 -1.85
CA ASN A 52 -4.21 12.74 -0.63
C ASN A 52 -5.49 12.21 0.05
N ASN A 53 -6.19 11.26 -0.56
CA ASN A 53 -7.34 10.58 0.05
C ASN A 53 -7.30 9.10 -0.31
N THR A 54 -6.22 8.43 0.06
CA THR A 54 -6.12 6.99 -0.06
C THR A 54 -6.97 6.33 1.01
N ILE A 55 -7.95 5.53 0.59
CA ILE A 55 -8.84 4.77 1.48
C ILE A 55 -8.66 3.28 1.18
N ILE A 56 -8.38 2.50 2.22
CA ILE A 56 -8.21 1.05 2.15
C ILE A 56 -9.08 0.43 3.24
N ASN A 57 -10.12 -0.30 2.83
CA ASN A 57 -11.05 -0.94 3.75
C ASN A 57 -11.10 -2.45 3.55
N ASN A 58 -11.33 -3.18 4.65
CA ASN A 58 -11.69 -4.60 4.64
C ASN A 58 -10.75 -5.47 3.77
N SER A 59 -9.47 -5.11 3.71
CA SER A 59 -8.52 -5.73 2.80
C SER A 59 -7.46 -6.50 3.58
N ILE A 60 -6.87 -7.49 2.94
CA ILE A 60 -5.87 -8.36 3.56
C ILE A 60 -4.57 -8.24 2.79
N CYS A 61 -3.49 -7.88 3.50
CA CYS A 61 -2.14 -7.89 2.94
C CYS A 61 -1.33 -8.99 3.65
N THR A 62 -0.83 -9.97 2.92
CA THR A 62 -0.02 -11.06 3.47
C THR A 62 1.30 -11.26 2.72
N GLU A 63 2.37 -11.53 3.46
CA GLU A 63 3.65 -11.97 2.88
C GLU A 63 4.26 -11.02 1.84
N ASN A 64 3.89 -9.74 1.86
CA ASN A 64 4.49 -8.73 0.97
C ASN A 64 5.82 -8.29 1.58
N ILE A 65 6.92 -8.76 1.00
CA ILE A 65 8.28 -8.56 1.50
C ILE A 65 9.01 -7.64 0.53
N ILE A 66 9.55 -6.53 1.03
CA ILE A 66 10.24 -5.52 0.21
C ILE A 66 11.69 -5.32 0.63
N ARG A 67 12.49 -4.84 -0.34
CA ARG A 67 13.91 -4.51 -0.14
C ARG A 67 14.18 -3.12 0.42
N SER A 68 13.28 -2.13 0.29
CA SER A 68 13.51 -0.76 0.80
C SER A 68 12.41 -0.35 1.81
N GLN A 69 11.54 0.60 1.48
CA GLN A 69 10.64 1.27 2.44
C GLN A 69 9.14 0.91 2.23
N GLY A 70 8.44 0.73 3.36
CA GLY A 70 6.98 0.64 3.50
C GLY A 70 6.33 -0.68 3.10
N GLY A 71 6.24 -1.62 4.06
CA GLY A 71 5.90 -3.05 3.89
C GLY A 71 4.95 -3.41 2.75
N ALA A 72 3.67 -3.60 3.04
CA ALA A 72 2.69 -3.84 1.99
C ALA A 72 2.27 -2.53 1.30
N ILE A 73 2.28 -1.42 2.04
CA ILE A 73 1.67 -0.16 1.62
C ILE A 73 2.62 1.00 1.95
N PHE A 74 2.87 1.82 0.94
CA PHE A 74 3.56 3.10 1.07
C PHE A 74 2.62 4.23 0.62
N SER A 75 2.39 5.20 1.49
CA SER A 75 1.57 6.38 1.20
C SER A 75 2.32 7.67 1.56
N ASP A 76 2.58 8.51 0.56
CA ASP A 76 3.15 9.87 0.71
C ASP A 76 2.11 10.99 0.48
N GLY A 77 0.86 10.60 0.27
CA GLY A 77 -0.27 11.52 0.30
C GLY A 77 -0.66 11.91 1.73
N SER A 78 -1.41 12.98 1.86
CA SER A 78 -2.04 13.34 3.14
C SER A 78 -3.20 12.38 3.49
N ASN A 79 -3.47 12.20 4.79
CA ASN A 79 -4.68 11.54 5.32
C ASN A 79 -5.03 10.14 4.76
N PRO A 80 -4.09 9.18 4.68
CA PRO A 80 -4.50 7.81 4.35
C PRO A 80 -5.41 7.25 5.44
N ILE A 81 -6.47 6.57 5.02
CA ILE A 81 -7.41 5.86 5.89
C ILE A 81 -7.26 4.37 5.63
N VAL A 82 -6.89 3.61 6.67
CA VAL A 82 -6.76 2.15 6.61
C VAL A 82 -7.66 1.55 7.69
N ASN A 83 -8.82 1.01 7.29
CA ASN A 83 -9.82 0.49 8.22
C ASN A 83 -10.07 -1.00 8.00
N ASN A 84 -10.25 -1.74 9.10
CA ASN A 84 -10.61 -3.17 9.08
C ASN A 84 -9.69 -4.01 8.18
N CYS A 85 -8.42 -3.65 8.09
CA CYS A 85 -7.46 -4.35 7.26
C CYS A 85 -6.62 -5.30 8.10
N THR A 86 -6.28 -6.44 7.52
CA THR A 86 -5.47 -7.49 8.15
C THR A 86 -4.11 -7.54 7.51
N PHE A 87 -3.06 -7.53 8.33
CA PHE A 87 -1.68 -7.49 7.88
C PHE A 87 -0.89 -8.65 8.51
N ILE A 88 -0.46 -9.62 7.70
CA ILE A 88 0.20 -10.85 8.18
C ILE A 88 1.53 -11.04 7.46
N ASN A 89 2.62 -11.24 8.20
CA ASN A 89 3.94 -11.58 7.64
C ASN A 89 4.46 -10.62 6.55
N ASN A 90 4.06 -9.34 6.55
CA ASN A 90 4.63 -8.33 5.66
C ASN A 90 5.89 -7.74 6.30
N SER A 91 6.91 -7.43 5.50
CA SER A 91 8.19 -6.94 6.01
C SER A 91 8.84 -5.93 5.07
N ALA A 92 9.50 -4.92 5.63
CA ALA A 92 10.35 -3.95 4.93
C ALA A 92 11.76 -3.93 5.56
N ASN A 93 12.80 -3.95 4.73
CA ASN A 93 14.18 -4.05 5.19
C ASN A 93 14.79 -2.73 5.70
N GLN A 94 14.29 -1.56 5.27
CA GLN A 94 14.86 -0.26 5.66
C GLN A 94 13.96 0.50 6.65
N ASP A 95 12.76 0.91 6.24
CA ASP A 95 11.85 1.69 7.08
C ASP A 95 10.37 1.31 6.85
N GLY A 96 9.52 1.53 7.86
CA GLY A 96 8.07 1.56 7.67
C GLY A 96 7.31 0.25 7.88
N GLY A 97 7.88 -0.72 8.60
CA GLY A 97 7.18 -1.93 9.04
C GLY A 97 6.26 -2.53 7.98
N VAL A 98 4.97 -2.68 8.29
CA VAL A 98 3.96 -3.16 7.34
C VAL A 98 3.32 -2.03 6.51
N ILE A 99 3.20 -0.83 7.08
CA ILE A 99 2.63 0.35 6.44
C ILE A 99 3.54 1.55 6.73
N HIS A 100 3.93 2.28 5.68
CA HIS A 100 4.64 3.54 5.81
C HIS A 100 3.77 4.71 5.34
N ILE A 101 3.58 5.68 6.24
CA ILE A 101 2.84 6.90 5.98
C ILE A 101 3.81 8.07 6.21
N VAL A 102 4.08 8.84 5.16
CA VAL A 102 5.05 9.95 5.22
C VAL A 102 4.40 11.24 5.70
N ARG A 103 3.19 11.55 5.23
CA ARG A 103 2.47 12.80 5.56
C ARG A 103 1.17 12.49 6.30
N VAL A 104 1.14 12.80 7.60
CA VAL A 104 -0.12 12.87 8.37
C VAL A 104 -0.59 14.32 8.34
N ALA A 105 -1.81 14.59 7.85
CA ALA A 105 -2.32 15.96 7.98
C ALA A 105 -2.69 16.19 9.45
N ILE A 106 -1.98 17.12 10.08
CA ILE A 106 -2.39 17.66 11.37
C ILE A 106 -3.57 18.60 11.04
N LYS A 107 -4.79 18.17 11.33
CA LYS A 107 -5.94 19.09 11.36
C LYS A 107 -5.70 20.03 12.54
N THR A 108 -5.24 21.25 12.26
CA THR A 108 -5.23 22.36 13.22
C THR A 108 -6.65 22.78 13.57
#